data_AF-A0A7Y0KBV5-F1
#
_entry.id   AF-A0A7Y0KBV5-F1
#
_cell.length_a   1.000
_cell.length_b   1.000
_cell.length_c   1.000
_cell.angle_alpha   90.00
_cell.angle_beta   90.00
_cell.angle_gamma   90.00
#
_symmetry.space_group_name_H-M   'P 1'
#
loop_
_entity.id
_entity.type
_entity.pdbx_description
1 polymer ?
#
loop_
_entity_poly.entity_id
_entity_poly.type
_entity_poly.pdbx_seq_one_letter_code
_entity_poly.pdbx_strand_id
1 'polypeptide(L)'
;MSNELYKTQIYKSIFGRKIRNKRNIRNVSIQQLAEDSGVSVNHINNIELGKSHPSAGLFHAICNALHIDATTFFKEVMEEVELLILEEE
;
A
#
# COMPACT_ATOMS: atom_id res chain seq x y z
N MET A 1 8.70 -9.80 -21.10
CA MET A 1 7.55 -9.02 -20.59
C MET A 1 7.91 -8.16 -19.36
N SER A 2 8.92 -7.31 -19.32
CA SER A 2 10.34 -7.54 -19.67
C SER A 2 11.24 -6.94 -18.57
N ASN A 3 10.76 -5.96 -17.82
CA ASN A 3 11.29 -5.55 -16.51
C ASN A 3 10.23 -4.67 -15.80
N GLU A 4 9.55 -3.82 -16.57
CA GLU A 4 8.54 -2.86 -16.08
C GLU A 4 7.30 -3.48 -15.41
N LEU A 5 6.72 -4.54 -16.00
CA LEU A 5 5.55 -5.21 -15.43
C LEU A 5 5.89 -5.90 -14.09
N TYR A 6 7.08 -6.48 -14.02
CA TYR A 6 7.60 -7.11 -12.79
C TYR A 6 7.80 -6.08 -11.70
N LYS A 7 8.48 -4.96 -12.01
CA LYS A 7 8.64 -3.81 -11.10
C LYS A 7 7.29 -3.28 -10.61
N THR A 8 6.31 -3.16 -11.51
CA THR A 8 4.95 -2.73 -11.16
C THR A 8 4.28 -3.70 -10.19
N GLN A 9 4.45 -5.01 -10.40
CA GLN A 9 3.85 -6.03 -9.54
C GLN A 9 4.51 -6.09 -8.15
N ILE A 10 5.85 -5.99 -8.09
CA ILE A 10 6.62 -5.87 -6.85
C ILE A 10 6.14 -4.64 -6.07
N TYR A 11 6.10 -3.48 -6.73
CA TYR A 11 5.64 -2.23 -6.13
C TYR A 11 4.26 -2.38 -5.49
N LYS A 12 3.28 -2.91 -6.22
CA LYS A 12 1.92 -3.11 -5.69
C LYS A 12 1.90 -4.07 -4.51
N SER A 13 2.68 -5.14 -4.55
CA SER A 13 2.78 -6.12 -3.46
C SER A 13 3.35 -5.48 -2.19
N ILE A 14 4.45 -4.75 -2.30
CA ILE A 14 5.11 -4.06 -1.17
C ILE A 14 4.19 -2.98 -0.60
N PHE A 15 3.61 -2.15 -1.47
CA PHE A 15 2.66 -1.12 -1.08
C PHE A 15 1.50 -1.71 -0.26
N GLY A 16 0.84 -2.75 -0.79
CA GLY A 16 -0.27 -3.43 -0.13
C GLY A 16 0.11 -4.04 1.22
N ARG A 17 1.24 -4.75 1.27
CA ARG A 17 1.77 -5.34 2.50
C ARG A 17 2.06 -4.27 3.56
N LYS A 18 2.66 -3.14 3.19
CA LYS A 18 2.92 -2.06 4.15
C LYS A 18 1.64 -1.42 4.69
N ILE A 19 0.64 -1.17 3.85
CA ILE A 19 -0.68 -0.68 4.32
C ILE A 19 -1.25 -1.66 5.34
N ARG A 20 -1.28 -2.96 5.03
CA ARG A 20 -1.73 -4.02 5.94
C ARG A 20 -0.97 -4.01 7.27
N ASN A 21 0.36 -3.85 7.22
CA ASN A 21 1.19 -3.80 8.41
C ASN A 21 0.89 -2.57 9.27
N LYS A 22 0.83 -1.37 8.68
CA LYS A 22 0.50 -0.13 9.41
C LYS A 22 -0.91 -0.19 10.02
N ARG A 23 -1.85 -0.84 9.34
CA ARG A 23 -3.21 -1.13 9.84
C ARG A 23 -3.19 -2.08 11.04
N ASN A 24 -2.52 -3.23 10.91
CA ASN A 24 -2.45 -4.24 11.98
C ASN A 24 -1.75 -3.72 13.23
N ILE A 25 -0.66 -2.95 13.10
CA ILE A 25 0.05 -2.33 14.23
C ILE A 25 -0.87 -1.40 15.05
N ARG A 26 -1.89 -0.84 14.39
CA ARG A 26 -2.90 0.04 15.02
C ARG A 26 -4.16 -0.71 15.47
N ASN A 27 -4.21 -2.03 15.31
CA ASN A 27 -5.39 -2.85 15.60
C ASN A 27 -6.66 -2.40 14.84
N VAL A 28 -6.50 -1.80 13.67
CA VAL A 28 -7.61 -1.37 12.81
C VAL A 28 -8.06 -2.55 11.95
N SER A 29 -9.35 -2.85 11.87
CA SER A 29 -9.87 -3.88 10.97
C SER A 29 -9.96 -3.34 9.53
N ILE A 30 -10.07 -4.22 8.52
CA ILE A 30 -10.30 -3.76 7.14
C ILE A 30 -11.62 -2.98 7.04
N GLN A 31 -12.64 -3.40 7.79
CA GLN A 31 -13.94 -2.72 7.87
C GLN A 31 -13.80 -1.32 8.45
N GLN A 32 -13.07 -1.18 9.56
CA GLN A 32 -12.84 0.12 10.19
C GLN A 32 -12.05 1.05 9.27
N LEU A 33 -10.97 0.55 8.65
CA LEU A 33 -10.20 1.36 7.70
C LEU A 33 -11.05 1.82 6.51
N ALA A 34 -11.90 0.95 5.99
CA ALA A 34 -12.82 1.28 4.91
C ALA A 34 -13.79 2.40 5.30
N GLU A 35 -14.38 2.31 6.50
CA GLU A 35 -15.28 3.33 7.05
C GLU A 35 -14.55 4.67 7.24
N ASP A 36 -13.41 4.68 7.91
CA ASP A 36 -12.66 5.89 8.25
C ASP A 36 -12.08 6.59 7.02
N SER A 37 -11.72 5.84 5.98
CA SER A 37 -11.16 6.38 4.74
C SER A 37 -12.20 6.67 3.65
N GLY A 38 -13.46 6.26 3.83
CA GLY A 38 -14.48 6.32 2.78
C GLY A 38 -14.20 5.42 1.56
N VAL A 39 -13.30 4.44 1.71
CA VAL A 39 -12.93 3.48 0.67
C VAL A 39 -13.71 2.19 0.90
N SER A 40 -14.16 1.51 -0.17
CA SER A 40 -14.87 0.24 0.03
C SER A 40 -13.96 -0.86 0.62
N VAL A 41 -14.54 -1.72 1.47
CA VAL A 41 -13.86 -2.89 2.07
C VAL A 41 -13.15 -3.75 1.01
N ASN A 42 -13.83 -4.02 -0.11
CA ASN A 42 -13.24 -4.77 -1.22
C ASN A 42 -12.03 -4.07 -1.83
N HIS A 43 -12.06 -2.75 -1.94
CA HIS A 43 -10.94 -2.01 -2.51
C HIS A 43 -9.74 -1.99 -1.54
N ILE A 44 -9.97 -1.76 -0.23
CA ILE A 44 -8.91 -1.91 0.79
C ILE A 44 -8.30 -3.32 0.74
N ASN A 45 -9.13 -4.37 0.67
CA ASN A 45 -8.65 -5.74 0.58
C ASN A 45 -7.83 -5.99 -0.69
N ASN A 46 -8.26 -5.49 -1.85
CA ASN A 46 -7.50 -5.62 -3.10
C ASN A 46 -6.18 -4.83 -3.07
N ILE A 47 -6.14 -3.69 -2.39
CA ILE A 47 -4.91 -2.91 -2.17
C ILE A 47 -3.95 -3.71 -1.29
N GLU A 48 -4.40 -4.25 -0.15
CA GLU A 48 -3.55 -5.05 0.75
C GLU A 48 -2.99 -6.31 0.10
N LEU A 49 -3.73 -6.90 -0.84
CA LEU A 49 -3.30 -8.06 -1.63
C LEU A 49 -2.43 -7.69 -2.84
N GLY A 50 -2.15 -6.39 -3.08
CA GLY A 50 -1.38 -5.91 -4.23
C GLY A 50 -2.08 -6.10 -5.58
N LYS A 51 -3.40 -6.33 -5.59
CA LYS A 51 -4.21 -6.51 -6.80
C LYS A 51 -4.62 -5.19 -7.43
N SER A 52 -4.73 -4.13 -6.62
CA SER A 52 -5.07 -2.78 -7.08
C SER A 52 -4.18 -1.74 -6.40
N HIS A 53 -4.13 -0.55 -7.00
CA HIS A 53 -3.47 0.61 -6.42
C HIS A 53 -4.51 1.74 -6.28
N PRO A 54 -4.57 2.44 -5.14
CA PRO A 54 -5.50 3.55 -4.96
C PRO A 54 -5.16 4.73 -5.88
N SER A 55 -6.13 5.60 -6.16
CA SER A 55 -5.82 6.93 -6.69
C SER A 55 -5.14 7.78 -5.61
N ALA A 56 -4.49 8.89 -5.98
CA ALA A 56 -3.83 9.77 -5.02
C ALA A 56 -4.77 10.26 -3.89
N GLY A 57 -6.02 10.61 -4.22
CA GLY A 57 -7.01 11.02 -3.22
C GLY A 57 -7.35 9.91 -2.23
N LEU A 58 -7.56 8.68 -2.72
CA LEU A 58 -7.85 7.53 -1.86
C LEU A 58 -6.62 7.12 -1.04
N PHE A 59 -5.41 7.24 -1.60
CA PHE A 59 -4.17 7.02 -0.87
C PHE A 59 -4.06 7.97 0.33
N HIS A 60 -4.27 9.28 0.12
CA HIS A 60 -4.28 10.24 1.22
C HIS A 60 -5.37 9.94 2.24
N ALA A 61 -6.57 9.55 1.82
CA ALA A 61 -7.64 9.17 2.73
C ALA A 61 -7.26 7.95 3.60
N ILE A 62 -6.64 6.92 3.01
CA ILE A 62 -6.13 5.75 3.73
C ILE A 62 -5.03 6.15 4.72
N CYS A 63 -4.08 6.99 4.30
CA CYS A 63 -3.01 7.47 5.17
C CYS A 63 -3.55 8.26 6.37
N ASN A 64 -4.53 9.14 6.13
CA ASN A 64 -5.19 9.92 7.18
C ASN A 64 -5.92 9.02 8.18
N ALA A 65 -6.70 8.05 7.69
CA ALA A 65 -7.40 7.07 8.53
C ALA A 65 -6.43 6.20 9.35
N LEU A 66 -5.25 5.91 8.80
CA LEU A 66 -4.20 5.20 9.52
C LEU A 66 -3.29 6.13 10.33
N HIS A 67 -3.52 7.44 10.39
CA HIS A 67 -2.62 8.38 11.06
C HIS A 67 -1.13 8.15 10.70
N ILE A 68 -0.85 8.08 9.39
CA ILE A 68 0.50 7.99 8.83
C ILE A 68 0.74 9.14 7.87
N ASP A 69 1.98 9.62 7.84
CA ASP A 69 2.41 10.58 6.82
C ASP A 69 2.56 9.87 5.47
N ALA A 70 1.90 10.42 4.45
CA ALA A 70 1.85 9.85 3.11
C ALA A 70 3.23 9.88 2.44
N THR A 71 4.00 10.96 2.65
CA THR A 71 5.33 11.13 2.05
C THR A 71 6.33 10.13 2.63
N THR A 72 6.34 9.98 3.94
CA THR A 72 7.18 9.02 4.67
C THR A 72 6.81 7.60 4.26
N PHE A 73 5.52 7.26 4.22
CA PHE A 73 5.06 5.96 3.76
C PHE A 73 5.53 5.67 2.33
N PHE A 74 5.36 6.62 1.41
CA PHE A 74 5.75 6.42 0.02
C PHE A 74 7.27 6.21 -0.11
N LYS A 75 8.07 6.98 0.62
CA LYS A 75 9.52 6.80 0.68
C LYS A 75 9.91 5.41 1.17
N GLU A 76 9.31 4.94 2.27
CA GLU A 76 9.53 3.59 2.79
C GLU A 76 9.20 2.49 1.76
N VAL A 77 8.16 2.68 0.94
CA VAL A 77 7.81 1.73 -0.14
C VAL A 77 8.88 1.74 -1.22
N MET A 78 9.28 2.91 -1.69
CA MET A 78 10.24 3.04 -2.79
C MET A 78 11.63 2.48 -2.41
N GLU A 79 12.09 2.76 -1.20
CA GLU A 79 13.37 2.22 -0.69
C GLU A 79 13.36 0.68 -0.68
N GLU A 80 12.26 0.06 -0.22
CA GLU A 80 12.14 -1.40 -0.19
C GLU A 80 12.01 -2.02 -1.59
N VAL A 81 11.31 -1.35 -2.51
CA VAL A 81 11.24 -1.76 -3.92
C VAL A 81 12.62 -1.75 -4.55
N GLU A 82 13.39 -0.68 -4.35
CA GLU A 82 14.71 -0.52 -4.95
C GLU A 82 15.71 -1.55 -4.40
N LEU A 83 15.70 -1.80 -3.08
CA LEU A 83 16.52 -2.85 -2.46
C LEU A 83 16.25 -4.23 -3.06
N LEU A 84 14.97 -4.61 -3.23
CA LEU A 84 14.61 -5.91 -3.79
C LEU A 84 14.97 -6.06 -5.27
N ILE A 85 14.91 -4.97 -6.05
CA ILE A 85 15.29 -5.01 -7.47
C ILE A 85 16.81 -5.15 -7.61
N LEU A 86 17.59 -4.52 -6.72
CA LEU A 86 19.05 -4.60 -6.72
C LEU A 86 19.58 -5.98 -6.29
N GLU A 87 18.82 -6.75 -5.51
CA GLU A 87 19.19 -8.12 -5.10
C GLU A 87 18.98 -9.17 -6.21
N GLU A 88 18.23 -8.83 -7.27
CA GLU A 88 17.91 -9.74 -8.39
C GLU A 88 18.73 -9.49 -9.67
N GLU A 89 19.58 -8.47 -9.70
CA GLU A 89 20.56 -8.17 -10.77
C GLU A 89 21.98 -8.65 -10.41
#